data_AF-A0A7S2Y4T5-F1
#
_entry.id   AF-A0A7S2Y4T5-F1
#
_cell.length_a   1.000
_cell.length_b   1.000
_cell.length_c   1.000
_cell.angle_alpha   90.00
_cell.angle_beta   90.00
_cell.angle_gamma   90.00
#
_symmetry.space_group_name_H-M   'P 1'
#
loop_
_entity.id
_entity.type
_entity.pdbx_description
1 polymer ?
#
loop_
_entity_poly.entity_id
_entity_poly.type
_entity_poly.pdbx_seq_one_letter_code
_entity_poly.pdbx_strand_id
1 'polypeptide(L)'
;YDISANETCSDAEFSVTLVWADPAGYVGCLKCLYNDLDLFVLQTKADGSQTGHYPNGKTDKDDKNNVERVRFLANPGDSFEVSVRGTLLEDSSQTYALSILSGCGDHRGVENYGTSGAYMGTSAVSMIGMTLALIASFFMMM
;
A
#
# COMPACT_ATOMS: atom_id res chain seq x y z
N TYR A 1 -2.85 4.43 -3.15
CA TYR A 1 -1.79 4.98 -4.01
C TYR A 1 -1.83 4.19 -5.31
N ASP A 2 -1.85 4.87 -6.45
CA ASP A 2 -2.00 4.21 -7.76
C ASP A 2 -0.67 4.26 -8.52
N ILE A 3 -0.21 3.11 -9.00
CA ILE A 3 1.12 2.94 -9.60
C ILE A 3 1.00 2.10 -10.87
N SER A 4 1.72 2.47 -11.93
CA SER A 4 1.75 1.73 -13.20
C SER A 4 3.16 1.30 -13.58
N ALA A 5 3.34 0.03 -13.94
CA ALA A 5 4.56 -0.50 -14.52
C ALA A 5 4.57 -0.26 -16.05
N ASN A 6 5.42 0.66 -16.53
CA ASN A 6 5.58 0.92 -17.97
C ASN A 6 6.67 0.03 -18.62
N GLU A 7 6.72 0.03 -19.96
CA GLU A 7 7.34 -0.91 -20.90
C GLU A 7 8.80 -1.37 -20.69
N THR A 8 9.55 -0.83 -19.71
CA THR A 8 10.88 -1.33 -19.35
C THR A 8 10.99 -1.58 -17.86
N CYS A 9 11.21 -2.86 -17.52
CA CYS A 9 11.55 -3.30 -16.17
C CYS A 9 13.04 -3.64 -16.13
N SER A 10 13.85 -2.93 -15.35
CA SER A 10 15.24 -3.33 -15.10
C SER A 10 15.31 -4.43 -14.03
N ASP A 11 14.38 -4.40 -13.09
CA ASP A 11 14.13 -5.43 -12.08
C ASP A 11 12.63 -5.74 -12.07
N ALA A 12 12.26 -7.01 -12.19
CA ALA A 12 10.85 -7.41 -12.18
C ALA A 12 10.25 -7.40 -10.76
N GLU A 13 10.98 -6.98 -9.72
CA GLU A 13 10.45 -6.97 -8.35
C GLU A 13 9.70 -5.66 -8.06
N PHE A 14 8.46 -5.81 -7.59
CA PHE A 14 7.70 -4.76 -6.94
C PHE A 14 7.70 -5.02 -5.42
N SER A 15 8.03 -4.00 -4.63
CA SER A 15 8.08 -4.09 -3.17
C SER A 15 7.42 -2.87 -2.54
N VAL A 16 6.49 -3.11 -1.61
CA VAL A 16 5.90 -2.07 -0.76
C VAL A 16 6.19 -2.44 0.68
N THR A 17 6.71 -1.47 1.46
CA THR A 17 6.91 -1.63 2.90
C THR A 17 6.18 -0.52 3.64
N LEU A 18 5.31 -0.92 4.56
CA LEU A 18 4.61 -0.09 5.52
C LEU A 18 5.32 -0.20 6.88
N VAL A 19 5.58 0.92 7.53
CA VAL A 19 6.16 0.97 8.88
C VAL A 19 5.43 2.02 9.70
N TRP A 20 5.13 1.69 10.96
CA TRP A 20 4.66 2.66 11.93
C TRP A 20 5.34 2.49 13.29
N ALA A 21 5.46 3.60 14.00
CA ALA A 21 5.87 3.60 15.40
C ALA A 21 4.63 3.30 16.25
N ASP A 22 4.48 2.03 16.64
CA ASP A 22 3.43 1.59 17.55
C ASP A 22 3.72 2.09 18.98
N PRO A 23 2.70 2.37 19.81
CA PRO A 23 2.89 2.68 21.22
C PRO A 23 3.71 1.62 21.95
N ALA A 24 4.44 2.04 22.98
CA ALA A 24 5.26 1.12 23.77
C ALA A 24 4.37 0.12 24.51
N GLY A 25 4.57 -1.18 24.23
CA GLY A 25 3.82 -2.23 24.91
C GLY A 25 4.16 -2.39 26.39
N TYR A 26 3.20 -2.89 27.18
CA TYR A 26 3.42 -3.20 28.59
C TYR A 26 4.29 -4.46 28.78
N VAL A 27 5.06 -4.49 29.88
CA VAL A 27 5.82 -5.68 30.29
C VAL A 27 4.86 -6.85 30.53
N GLY A 28 5.04 -7.94 29.80
CA GLY A 28 4.20 -9.14 29.89
C GLY A 28 3.02 -9.20 28.90
N CYS A 29 2.94 -8.29 27.91
CA CYS A 29 1.97 -8.40 26.83
C CYS A 29 2.15 -9.71 26.05
N LEU A 30 1.03 -10.40 25.76
CA LEU A 30 1.01 -11.58 24.90
C LEU A 30 0.82 -11.21 23.42
N LYS A 31 0.18 -10.06 23.18
CA LYS A 31 0.07 -9.37 21.89
C LYS A 31 0.37 -7.90 22.16
N CYS A 32 1.45 -7.41 21.58
CA CYS A 32 2.00 -6.07 21.88
C CYS A 32 1.80 -5.08 20.74
N LEU A 33 0.96 -5.44 19.75
CA LEU A 33 0.54 -4.56 18.68
C LEU A 33 -0.74 -3.85 19.11
N TYR A 34 -0.66 -2.54 19.33
CA TYR A 34 -1.77 -1.70 19.81
C TYR A 34 -2.54 -1.12 18.62
N ASN A 35 -1.80 -0.51 17.69
CA ASN A 35 -2.33 -0.02 16.44
C ASN A 35 -2.09 -1.07 15.34
N ASP A 36 -3.18 -1.60 14.81
CA ASP A 36 -3.21 -2.60 13.75
C ASP A 36 -3.46 -1.89 12.43
N LEU A 37 -2.39 -1.70 11.64
CA LEU A 37 -2.47 -1.20 10.27
C LEU A 37 -2.27 -2.36 9.30
N ASP A 38 -3.12 -2.43 8.29
CA ASP A 38 -3.11 -3.46 7.26
C ASP A 38 -2.74 -2.87 5.90
N LEU A 39 -1.67 -3.39 5.32
CA LEU A 39 -1.20 -3.20 3.95
C LEU A 39 -1.87 -4.23 3.06
N PHE A 40 -2.42 -3.76 1.95
CA PHE A 40 -2.90 -4.61 0.87
C PHE A 40 -2.48 -4.03 -0.47
N VAL A 41 -2.12 -4.91 -1.41
CA VAL A 41 -1.82 -4.52 -2.79
C VAL A 41 -2.69 -5.30 -3.75
N LEU A 42 -3.45 -4.60 -4.58
CA LEU A 42 -4.17 -5.18 -5.72
C LEU A 42 -3.32 -5.00 -6.98
N GLN A 43 -2.84 -6.10 -7.55
CA GLN A 43 -2.19 -6.13 -8.86
C GLN A 43 -3.24 -6.40 -9.92
N THR A 44 -3.33 -5.52 -10.92
CA THR A 44 -4.07 -5.77 -12.17
C THR A 44 -3.05 -6.02 -13.27
N LYS A 45 -3.07 -7.21 -13.86
CA LYS A 45 -2.16 -7.57 -14.94
C LYS A 45 -2.57 -6.94 -16.26
N ALA A 46 -1.66 -6.92 -17.23
CA ALA A 46 -1.94 -6.40 -18.57
C ALA A 46 -3.14 -7.08 -19.29
N ASP A 47 -3.46 -8.33 -18.93
CA ASP A 47 -4.63 -9.06 -19.45
C ASP A 47 -5.94 -8.75 -18.70
N GLY A 48 -5.91 -7.84 -17.73
CA GLY A 48 -7.03 -7.44 -16.88
C GLY A 48 -7.30 -8.35 -15.70
N SER A 49 -6.56 -9.45 -15.53
CA SER A 49 -6.70 -10.32 -14.35
C SER A 49 -6.20 -9.63 -13.09
N GLN A 50 -6.87 -9.89 -11.96
CA GLN A 50 -6.55 -9.25 -10.68
C GLN A 50 -6.02 -10.26 -9.66
N THR A 51 -5.02 -9.86 -8.88
CA THR A 51 -4.43 -10.66 -7.80
C THR A 51 -4.20 -9.76 -6.58
N GLY A 52 -4.74 -10.17 -5.43
CA GLY A 52 -4.53 -9.50 -4.15
C GLY A 52 -3.32 -10.06 -3.42
N HIS A 53 -2.53 -9.18 -2.82
CA HIS A 53 -1.32 -9.54 -2.08
C HIS A 53 -1.39 -9.03 -0.64
N TYR A 54 -1.21 -9.96 0.29
CA TYR A 54 -1.15 -9.72 1.73
C TYR A 54 0.30 -9.65 2.23
N PRO A 55 0.54 -8.96 3.35
CA PRO A 55 1.89 -8.67 3.80
C PRO A 55 2.56 -9.90 4.41
N ASN A 56 3.90 -9.84 4.47
CA ASN A 56 4.75 -10.76 5.22
C ASN A 56 4.57 -12.24 4.81
N GLY A 57 4.22 -12.48 3.53
CA GLY A 57 4.05 -13.82 2.96
C GLY A 57 2.78 -14.54 3.43
N LYS A 58 1.83 -13.81 4.01
CA LYS A 58 0.54 -14.35 4.45
C LYS A 58 -0.47 -14.40 3.32
N THR A 59 -1.58 -15.10 3.60
CA THR A 59 -2.78 -15.13 2.75
C THR A 59 -3.91 -14.24 3.31
N ASP A 60 -3.64 -13.52 4.40
CA ASP A 60 -4.54 -12.61 5.10
C ASP A 60 -3.70 -11.52 5.80
N LYS A 61 -4.35 -10.52 6.39
CA LYS A 61 -3.74 -9.40 7.11
C LYS A 61 -2.79 -9.81 8.26
N ASP A 62 -1.88 -8.91 8.67
CA ASP A 62 -0.86 -9.19 9.69
C ASP A 62 -1.02 -8.44 11.01
N ASP A 63 -1.82 -9.04 11.89
CA ASP A 63 -2.13 -8.49 13.21
C ASP A 63 -1.00 -8.62 14.26
N LYS A 64 0.25 -8.83 13.84
CA LYS A 64 1.37 -9.09 14.77
C LYS A 64 2.53 -8.13 14.63
N ASN A 65 2.71 -7.51 13.46
CA ASN A 65 3.92 -6.74 13.16
C ASN A 65 3.55 -5.29 12.86
N ASN A 66 4.34 -4.35 13.39
CA ASN A 66 4.27 -2.93 13.03
C ASN A 66 5.11 -2.57 11.78
N VAL A 67 5.53 -3.61 11.06
CA VAL A 67 6.21 -3.54 9.78
C VAL A 67 5.58 -4.59 8.88
N GLU A 68 5.00 -4.13 7.79
CA GLU A 68 4.33 -4.97 6.82
C GLU A 68 4.95 -4.80 5.45
N ARG A 69 5.19 -5.91 4.76
CA ARG A 69 5.84 -5.87 3.45
C ARG A 69 5.19 -6.81 2.45
N VAL A 70 4.89 -6.28 1.27
CA VAL A 70 4.46 -7.05 0.10
C VAL A 70 5.58 -7.03 -0.94
N ARG A 71 5.92 -8.20 -1.49
CA ARG A 71 6.89 -8.36 -2.58
C ARG A 71 6.41 -9.41 -3.57
N PHE A 72 6.46 -9.08 -4.84
CA PHE A 72 6.11 -9.99 -5.92
C PHE A 72 6.74 -9.54 -7.25
N LEU A 73 6.66 -10.40 -8.26
CA LEU A 73 7.10 -10.06 -9.60
C LEU A 73 6.03 -9.28 -10.35
N ALA A 74 6.41 -8.12 -10.87
CA ALA A 74 5.65 -7.26 -11.76
C ALA A 74 6.14 -7.43 -13.20
N ASN A 75 5.20 -7.41 -14.14
CA ASN A 75 5.50 -7.39 -15.57
C ASN A 75 5.18 -6.01 -16.16
N PRO A 76 5.80 -5.65 -17.31
CA PRO A 76 5.40 -4.47 -18.05
C PRO A 76 3.89 -4.49 -18.36
N GLY A 77 3.21 -3.37 -18.12
CA GLY A 77 1.77 -3.22 -18.31
C GLY A 77 0.91 -3.58 -17.09
N ASP A 78 1.49 -4.09 -16.00
CA ASP A 78 0.77 -4.27 -14.74
C ASP A 78 0.49 -2.90 -14.08
N SER A 79 -0.61 -2.82 -13.32
CA SER A 79 -0.92 -1.70 -12.44
C SER A 79 -1.18 -2.17 -11.01
N PHE A 80 -0.94 -1.28 -10.06
CA PHE A 80 -1.00 -1.58 -8.64
C PHE A 80 -1.81 -0.52 -7.89
N GLU A 81 -2.76 -0.98 -7.09
CA GLU A 81 -3.42 -0.17 -6.07
C GLU A 81 -2.88 -0.60 -4.70
N VAL A 82 -2.26 0.34 -4.00
CA VAL A 82 -1.75 0.13 -2.63
C VAL A 82 -2.68 0.78 -1.63
N SER A 83 -3.20 -0.02 -0.70
CA SER A 83 -4.10 0.42 0.37
C SER A 83 -3.44 0.21 1.73
N VAL A 84 -3.62 1.19 2.63
CA VAL A 84 -3.26 1.10 4.04
C VAL A 84 -4.52 1.40 4.85
N ARG A 85 -4.91 0.51 5.76
CA ARG A 85 -6.14 0.63 6.56
C ARG A 85 -5.80 0.46 8.04
N GLY A 86 -6.44 1.22 8.91
CA GLY A 86 -6.33 1.06 10.36
C GLY A 86 -7.50 0.22 10.84
N THR A 87 -7.25 -1.04 11.18
CA THR A 87 -8.29 -1.96 11.66
C THR A 87 -8.51 -1.81 13.16
N LEU A 88 -7.47 -1.43 13.90
CA LEU A 88 -7.56 -1.07 15.30
C LEU A 88 -6.62 0.11 15.56
N LEU A 89 -7.14 1.21 16.11
CA LEU A 89 -6.32 2.35 16.57
C LEU A 89 -6.68 2.66 18.03
N GLU A 90 -5.67 2.76 18.89
CA GLU A 90 -5.79 3.22 20.27
C GLU A 90 -6.17 4.70 20.34
N ASP A 91 -5.56 5.51 19.47
CA ASP A 91 -5.85 6.92 19.29
C ASP A 91 -6.73 7.18 18.05
N SER A 92 -7.16 8.43 17.87
CA SER A 92 -7.97 8.83 16.71
C SER A 92 -7.25 8.71 15.36
N SER A 93 -5.91 8.67 15.38
CA SER A 93 -5.08 8.49 14.19
C SER A 93 -3.71 7.87 14.50
N GLN A 94 -3.17 7.12 13.54
CA GLN A 94 -1.78 6.64 13.55
C GLN A 94 -1.05 7.12 12.30
N THR A 95 0.12 7.72 12.47
CA THR A 95 1.02 8.08 11.36
C THR A 95 1.84 6.87 10.92
N TYR A 96 2.16 6.80 9.64
CA TYR A 96 2.96 5.74 9.06
C TYR A 96 3.87 6.28 7.96
N ALA A 97 4.92 5.51 7.67
CA ALA A 97 5.76 5.67 6.50
C ALA A 97 5.49 4.53 5.51
N LEU A 98 5.43 4.86 4.23
CA LEU A 98 5.23 3.90 3.15
C LEU A 98 6.34 4.08 2.12
N SER A 99 7.09 3.00 1.88
CA SER A 99 8.09 2.93 0.82
C SER A 99 7.57 2.06 -0.31
N ILE A 100 7.69 2.52 -1.55
CA ILE A 100 7.32 1.75 -2.73
C ILE A 100 8.51 1.73 -3.68
N LEU A 101 8.96 0.53 -3.98
CA LEU A 101 10.05 0.25 -4.89
C LEU A 101 9.48 -0.55 -6.06
N SER A 102 9.67 -0.04 -7.26
CA SER A 102 9.33 -0.77 -8.48
C SER A 102 10.52 -0.72 -9.42
N GLY A 103 10.99 -1.88 -9.86
CA GLY A 103 11.93 -1.95 -10.97
C GLY A 103 11.26 -1.78 -12.34
N CYS A 104 9.93 -1.61 -12.37
CA CYS A 104 9.11 -1.33 -13.54
C CYS A 104 8.38 0.03 -13.40
N GLY A 105 8.66 1.02 -14.26
CA GLY A 105 7.74 2.14 -14.50
C GLY A 105 8.20 3.58 -14.23
N ASP A 106 7.41 4.50 -14.80
CA ASP A 106 7.42 5.97 -14.73
C ASP A 106 6.15 6.43 -13.98
N HIS A 107 6.29 7.38 -13.05
CA HIS A 107 5.27 7.72 -12.06
C HIS A 107 4.31 8.81 -12.59
N ARG A 108 2.99 8.53 -12.60
CA ARG A 108 1.96 9.58 -12.81
C ARG A 108 1.34 9.99 -11.48
N GLY A 109 2.07 10.86 -10.77
CA GLY A 109 1.61 11.50 -9.53
C GLY A 109 2.78 12.18 -8.82
N VAL A 110 2.90 13.50 -8.99
CA VAL A 110 4.03 14.37 -8.57
C VAL A 110 5.23 14.32 -9.51
N GLU A 111 5.77 15.50 -9.81
CA GLU A 111 6.61 15.85 -10.96
C GLU A 111 7.85 14.96 -11.19
N ASN A 112 8.03 14.56 -12.46
CA ASN A 112 9.28 14.24 -13.18
C ASN A 112 10.39 13.50 -12.40
N TYR A 113 10.44 12.16 -12.51
CA TYR A 113 11.74 11.46 -12.59
C TYR A 113 11.55 10.07 -13.23
N GLY A 114 12.06 9.90 -14.45
CA GLY A 114 12.16 8.60 -15.10
C GLY A 114 13.26 7.75 -14.46
N THR A 115 13.14 6.43 -14.66
CA THR A 115 14.00 5.33 -14.20
C THR A 115 13.81 4.93 -12.73
N SER A 116 13.34 3.69 -12.52
CA SER A 116 13.33 2.93 -11.25
C SER A 116 13.29 3.81 -9.99
N GLY A 117 12.10 4.25 -9.60
CA GLY A 117 11.92 5.17 -8.47
C GLY A 117 11.60 4.46 -7.15
N ALA A 118 12.23 4.93 -6.08
CA ALA A 118 11.77 4.70 -4.72
C ALA A 118 10.83 5.84 -4.32
N TYR A 119 9.55 5.54 -4.10
CA TYR A 119 8.61 6.49 -3.50
C TYR A 119 8.64 6.33 -1.98
N MET A 120 8.90 7.41 -1.26
CA MET A 120 8.78 7.46 0.19
C MET A 120 7.72 8.50 0.55
N GLY A 121 6.65 8.06 1.20
CA GLY A 121 5.57 8.92 1.66
C GLY A 121 5.32 8.74 3.16
N THR A 122 4.88 9.81 3.82
CA THR A 122 4.31 9.74 5.17
C THR A 122 2.83 10.11 5.09
N SER A 123 1.99 9.38 5.81
CA SER A 123 0.55 9.65 5.89
C SER A 123 0.01 9.20 7.24
N ALA A 124 -1.24 9.53 7.52
CA ALA A 124 -1.93 9.07 8.73
C ALA A 124 -3.21 8.34 8.33
N VAL A 125 -3.54 7.25 9.04
CA VAL A 125 -4.87 6.67 8.99
C VAL A 125 -5.67 7.20 10.18
N SER A 126 -6.94 7.56 9.95
CA SER A 126 -7.86 8.05 10.97
C SER A 126 -9.08 7.14 11.08
N MET A 127 -9.63 7.00 12.29
CA MET A 127 -10.89 6.29 12.57
C MET A 127 -12.10 6.94 11.86
N ILE A 128 -11.98 8.19 11.40
CA ILE A 128 -13.06 8.95 10.74
C ILE A 128 -12.89 8.82 9.22
N GLY A 129 -13.28 7.68 8.65
CA GLY A 129 -13.06 7.45 7.21
C GLY A 129 -13.84 6.32 6.53
N MET A 130 -14.77 5.65 7.22
CA MET A 130 -15.69 4.72 6.55
C MET A 130 -16.93 5.48 6.07
N THR A 131 -16.76 6.41 5.14
CA THR A 131 -17.86 7.07 4.43
C THR A 131 -17.79 6.67 2.96
N LEU A 132 -18.91 6.11 2.45
CA LEU A 132 -19.09 5.59 1.10
C LEU A 132 -18.40 6.42 0.00
N ALA A 133 -17.48 5.80 -0.74
CA ALA A 133 -17.16 6.24 -2.10
C ALA A 133 -18.29 5.75 -3.03
N LEU A 134 -19.33 6.57 -3.17
CA LEU A 134 -20.42 6.34 -4.12
C LEU A 134 -20.98 7.67 -4.62
N ILE A 135 -20.27 8.35 -5.53
CA ILE A 135 -20.82 9.30 -6.52
C ILE A 135 -19.93 9.17 -7.77
N ALA A 136 -20.26 8.26 -8.68
CA ALA A 136 -21.12 8.47 -9.84
C ALA A 136 -20.48 9.40 -10.90
N SER A 137 -19.94 8.75 -11.93
CA SER A 137 -19.79 9.29 -13.28
C SER A 137 -21.11 9.90 -13.74
N PHE A 138 -21.14 11.18 -14.09
CA PHE A 138 -21.99 11.78 -15.13
C PHE A 138 -21.81 13.32 -15.08
N PHE A 139 -21.01 13.89 -16.00
CA PHE A 139 -21.31 15.17 -16.67
C PHE A 139 -20.19 15.50 -17.68
N MET A 140 -20.29 14.97 -18.90
CA MET A 140 -19.81 15.71 -20.08
C MET A 140 -20.50 15.19 -21.34
N MET A 141 -21.70 15.67 -21.59
CA MET A 141 -22.27 15.77 -22.93
C MET A 141 -23.48 16.70 -22.86
N MET A 142 -23.25 17.97 -23.18
CA MET A 142 -23.98 18.79 -24.15
C MET A 142 -23.30 20.15 -24.27
#